data_AF-D8KXK3-F1
#
_entry.id   AF-D8KXK3-F1
#
_cell.length_a   1.000
_cell.length_b   1.000
_cell.length_c   1.000
_cell.angle_alpha   90.00
_cell.angle_beta   90.00
_cell.angle_gamma   90.00
#
_symmetry.space_group_name_H-M   'P 1'
#
loop_
_entity.id
_entity.type
_entity.pdbx_description
1 polymer ?
#
loop_
_entity_poly.entity_id
_entity_poly.type
_entity_poly.pdbx_seq_one_letter_code
_entity_poly.pdbx_strand_id
1 'polypeptide(L)' 'GAVASVEYDPNRNSFICLVNYIDGEKRYVLHARGLKIGNVIKSGTEAPVSIGNALPL' A
#
# COMPACT_ATOMS: atom_id res chain seq x y z
N GLY A 1 -3.52 -3.73 5.35
CA GLY A 1 -2.23 -3.60 6.05
C GLY A 1 -1.92 -2.14 6.31
N ALA A 2 -0.97 -1.85 7.19
CA ALA A 2 -0.47 -0.50 7.43
C ALA A 2 0.85 -0.27 6.69
N VAL A 3 1.03 0.94 6.13
CA VAL A 3 2.27 1.34 5.47
C VAL A 3 3.37 1.51 6.51
N ALA A 4 4.42 0.71 6.41
CA ALA A 4 5.56 0.72 7.33
C ALA A 4 6.68 1.66 6.86
N SER A 5 7.00 1.64 5.57
CA SER A 5 8.06 2.45 4.96
C SER A 5 7.71 2.80 3.52
N VAL A 6 8.38 3.84 3.00
CA VAL A 6 8.41 4.18 1.58
C VAL A 6 9.87 4.15 1.13
N GLU A 7 10.15 3.39 0.08
CA GLU A 7 11.50 3.03 -0.34
C GLU A 7 11.67 3.26 -1.84
N TYR A 8 12.90 3.59 -2.24
CA TYR A 8 13.28 3.69 -3.64
C TYR A 8 13.53 2.29 -4.21
N ASP A 9 12.98 2.00 -5.39
CA ASP A 9 13.22 0.76 -6.11
C ASP A 9 13.91 1.07 -7.45
N PRO A 10 15.17 0.63 -7.68
CA PRO A 10 15.90 0.94 -8.91
C PRO A 10 15.29 0.30 -10.16
N ASN A 11 14.40 -0.69 -10.02
CA ASN A 11 13.80 -1.38 -11.16
C ASN A 11 12.56 -0.66 -11.71
N ARG A 12 12.19 0.50 -11.17
CA ARG A 12 11.00 1.27 -11.59
C ARG A 12 11.12 2.75 -11.22
N ASN A 13 10.32 3.57 -11.89
CA ASN A 13 10.31 5.02 -11.63
C ASN A 13 9.51 5.39 -10.37
N SER A 14 8.56 4.57 -9.94
CA SER A 14 7.72 4.84 -8.77
C SER A 14 8.34 4.29 -7.50
N PHE A 15 8.19 5.00 -6.37
CA PHE A 15 8.51 4.48 -5.06
C PHE A 15 7.66 3.25 -4.72
N ILE A 16 8.14 2.42 -3.81
CA ILE A 16 7.40 1.30 -3.24
C ILE A 16 7.13 1.55 -1.76
N CYS A 17 6.05 0.96 -1.27
CA CYS A 17 5.71 0.96 0.15
C CYS A 17 5.79 -0.47 0.68
N LEU A 18 6.46 -0.65 1.82
CA LEU A 18 6.33 -1.87 2.59
C LEU A 18 5.04 -1.80 3.39
N VAL A 19 4.19 -2.81 3.26
CA VAL A 19 2.92 -2.92 3.97
C VAL A 19 2.94 -4.14 4.87
N ASN A 20 2.66 -3.91 6.16
CA ASN A 20 2.50 -4.95 7.15
C ASN A 20 1.01 -5.27 7.30
N TYR A 21 0.62 -6.51 7.03
CA TYR A 21 -0.74 -7.00 7.21
C TYR A 21 -0.93 -7.55 8.62
N ILE A 22 -2.19 -7.68 9.02
CA ILE A 22 -2.58 -8.09 10.39
C ILE A 22 -2.25 -9.57 10.64
N ASP A 23 -2.22 -10.38 9.58
CA ASP A 23 -1.79 -11.78 9.56
C ASP A 23 -0.26 -11.95 9.68
N GLY A 24 0.50 -10.85 9.73
CA GLY A 24 1.96 -10.86 9.80
C GLY A 24 2.66 -10.90 8.43
N GLU A 25 1.91 -10.99 7.33
CA GLU A 25 2.50 -10.89 6.00
C GLU A 25 3.03 -9.49 5.71
N LYS A 26 4.14 -9.44 4.99
CA LYS A 26 4.73 -8.20 4.50
C LYS A 26 4.75 -8.22 2.98
N ARG A 27 4.21 -7.17 2.36
CA ARG A 27 4.20 -7.06 0.90
C ARG A 27 4.62 -5.67 0.46
N TYR A 28 5.27 -5.60 -0.69
CA TYR A 28 5.51 -4.34 -1.38
C TYR A 28 4.36 -4.01 -2.31
N VAL A 29 3.95 -2.74 -2.30
CA VAL A 29 2.99 -2.16 -3.24
C VAL A 29 3.55 -0.86 -3.79
N LEU A 30 3.11 -0.47 -4.98
CA LEU A 30 3.49 0.81 -5.56
C LEU A 30 2.96 1.96 -4.70
N HIS A 31 3.79 2.98 -4.52
CA HIS A 31 3.42 4.15 -3.73
C HIS A 31 2.39 4.99 -4.49
N ALA A 32 1.15 4.99 -3.98
CA ALA A 32 0.11 5.87 -4.48
C ALA A 32 0.37 7.32 -4.03
N ARG A 33 0.13 8.28 -4.93
CA ARG A 33 0.30 9.70 -4.63
C ARG A 33 -0.55 10.10 -3.42
N GLY A 34 0.08 10.69 -2.41
CA GLY A 34 -0.59 11.16 -1.19
C GLY A 34 -0.75 10.10 -0.10
N LEU A 35 -0.36 8.85 -0.34
CA LEU A 35 -0.23 7.84 0.69
C LEU A 35 0.90 8.22 1.66
N LYS A 36 0.75 7.94 2.96
CA LYS A 36 1.77 8.23 3.98
C LYS A 36 2.06 7.02 4.85
N ILE A 37 3.22 7.02 5.49
CA ILE A 37 3.57 6.03 6.53
C ILE A 37 2.50 6.05 7.62
N GLY A 38 2.08 4.86 8.08
CA GLY A 38 0.99 4.67 9.03
C GLY A 38 -0.40 4.65 8.42
N ASN A 39 -0.58 4.99 7.14
CA ASN A 39 -1.89 4.83 6.50
C ASN A 39 -2.26 3.35 6.39
N VAL A 40 -3.55 3.07 6.60
CA VAL A 40 -4.12 1.73 6.47
C VAL A 40 -4.70 1.59 5.08
N ILE A 41 -4.28 0.54 4.37
CA ILE A 41 -4.84 0.14 3.09
C ILE A 41 -5.62 -1.16 3.22
N LYS A 42 -6.75 -1.25 2.51
CA LYS A 42 -7.60 -2.43 2.42
C LYS A 42 -7.77 -2.82 0.96
N SER A 43 -7.78 -4.13 0.71
CA SER A 43 -8.10 -4.70 -0.60
C SER A 43 -9.36 -5.55 -0.45
N GLY A 44 -10.32 -5.40 -1.36
CA GLY A 44 -11.56 -6.17 -1.37
C GLY A 44 -12.75 -5.37 -1.91
N THR A 45 -13.86 -6.08 -2.15
CA THR A 45 -15.14 -5.50 -2.62
C THR A 45 -15.72 -4.48 -1.63
N GLU A 46 -15.49 -4.67 -0.34
CA GLU A 46 -15.95 -3.78 0.74
C GLU A 46 -14.88 -2.77 1.17
N ALA A 47 -13.82 -2.58 0.39
CA ALA A 47 -12.83 -1.54 0.71
C ALA A 47 -13.44 -0.16 0.41
N PRO A 48 -13.27 0.84 1.28
CA PRO A 48 -13.74 2.19 0.98
C PRO A 48 -12.92 2.76 -0.19
N VAL A 49 -13.54 3.65 -0.96
CA VAL A 49 -12.87 4.37 -2.05
C VAL A 49 -11.95 5.43 -1.44
N SER A 50 -10.73 5.04 -1.13
CA SER A 50 -9.69 5.88 -0.55
C SER A 50 -8.33 5.58 -1.15
N ILE A 51 -7.38 6.52 -1.00
CA ILE A 51 -6.03 6.39 -1.55
C ILE A 51 -5.36 5.11 -1.06
N GLY A 52 -4.86 4.31 -2.00
CA GLY A 52 -4.13 3.06 -1.73
C GLY A 52 -5.01 1.81 -1.60
N ASN A 53 -6.34 1.93 -1.56
CA ASN A 53 -7.22 0.77 -1.53
C ASN A 53 -7.42 0.18 -2.94
N ALA A 54 -7.62 -1.14 -2.99
CA ALA A 54 -7.85 -1.88 -4.23
C ALA A 54 -9.24 -2.53 -4.20
N LEU A 55 -10.02 -2.33 -5.27
CA LEU A 55 -11.36 -2.86 -5.46
C LEU A 55 -11.45 -3.57 -6.83
N PRO A 56 -12.34 -4.57 -7.00
CA PRO A 56 -12.70 -5.09 -8.31
C PRO A 56 -13.31 -4.00 -9.20
N LEU A 57 -13.12 -4.11 -10.52
CA LEU A 57 -13.72 -3.25 -11.53
C LEU A 57 -15.21 -3.56 -11.76
#